data_AF-A0A2W6AKV4-F1
#
_entry.id   AF-A0A2W6AKV4-F1
#
_cell.length_a   1.000
_cell.length_b   1.000
_cell.length_c   1.000
_cell.angle_alpha   90.00
_cell.angle_beta   90.00
_cell.angle_gamma   90.00
#
_symmetry.space_group_name_H-M   'P 1'
#
loop_
_entity.id
_entity.type
_entity.pdbx_description
1 polymer ?
#
loop_
_entity_poly.entity_id
_entity_poly.type
_entity_poly.pdbx_seq_one_letter_code
_entity_poly.pdbx_strand_id
1 'polypeptide(L)'
;MDWATISSLATAAGTLVLGVATFASVRSANRAARAAEGSLLAGLRPLLVPSRIDDSQQKVPSIDQHWVRVEGGHAVTEVTPEAIYMAFSLRN
;
A
#
# COMPACT_ATOMS: atom_id res chain seq x y z
N MET A 1 -38.51 -17.23 -0.46
CA MET A 1 -37.55 -16.25 -1.02
C MET A 1 -37.00 -16.91 -2.27
N ASP A 2 -37.25 -16.33 -3.44
CA ASP A 2 -37.00 -17.04 -4.71
C ASP A 2 -35.56 -16.83 -5.19
N TRP A 3 -35.06 -17.80 -5.95
CA TRP A 3 -33.70 -17.81 -6.49
C TRP A 3 -33.35 -16.54 -7.29
N ALA A 4 -34.35 -15.96 -7.96
CA ALA A 4 -34.21 -14.70 -8.70
C ALA A 4 -33.80 -13.53 -7.79
N THR A 5 -34.40 -13.41 -6.61
CA THR A 5 -34.07 -12.35 -5.63
C THR A 5 -32.68 -12.54 -5.04
N ILE A 6 -32.26 -13.79 -4.81
CA ILE A 6 -30.90 -14.10 -4.33
C ILE A 6 -29.87 -13.74 -5.40
N SER A 7 -30.14 -14.06 -6.67
CA SER A 7 -29.24 -13.78 -7.80
C SER A 7 -29.08 -12.27 -8.05
N SER A 8 -30.17 -11.50 -7.97
CA SER A 8 -30.11 -10.04 -8.13
C SER A 8 -29.35 -9.37 -6.99
N LEU A 9 -29.56 -9.82 -5.74
CA LEU A 9 -28.82 -9.32 -4.58
C LEU A 9 -27.33 -9.65 -4.68
N ALA A 10 -26.97 -10.87 -5.07
CA ALA A 10 -25.58 -11.29 -5.26
C ALA A 10 -24.87 -10.45 -6.34
N THR A 11 -25.57 -10.18 -7.45
CA THR A 11 -25.04 -9.34 -8.53
C THR A 11 -24.80 -7.91 -8.06
N ALA A 12 -25.79 -7.31 -7.37
CA ALA A 12 -25.67 -5.97 -6.81
C ALA A 12 -24.52 -5.87 -5.80
N ALA A 13 -24.37 -6.88 -4.93
CA ALA A 13 -23.26 -6.95 -3.98
C ALA A 13 -21.90 -7.04 -4.69
N GLY A 14 -21.79 -7.86 -5.75
CA GLY A 14 -20.56 -7.98 -6.54
C GLY A 14 -20.15 -6.64 -7.19
N THR A 15 -21.10 -5.93 -7.81
CA THR A 15 -20.84 -4.60 -8.39
C THR A 15 -20.47 -3.58 -7.32
N LEU A 16 -21.08 -3.62 -6.13
CA LEU A 16 -20.73 -2.74 -5.02
C LEU A 16 -19.29 -2.96 -4.57
N VAL A 17 -18.87 -4.22 -4.37
CA VAL A 17 -17.49 -4.57 -3.99
C VAL A 17 -16.50 -4.05 -5.02
N LEU A 18 -16.76 -4.28 -6.31
CA LEU A 18 -15.92 -3.78 -7.40
C LEU A 18 -15.84 -2.25 -7.40
N GLY A 19 -16.97 -1.56 -7.17
CA GLY A 19 -17.04 -0.11 -7.07
C GLY A 19 -16.19 0.43 -5.91
N VAL A 20 -16.30 -0.18 -4.73
CA VAL A 20 -15.49 0.19 -3.56
C VAL A 20 -14.01 -0.05 -3.80
N ALA A 21 -13.63 -1.20 -4.36
CA ALA A 21 -12.24 -1.51 -4.69
C ALA A 21 -11.65 -0.51 -5.69
N THR A 22 -12.40 -0.17 -6.73
CA THR A 22 -12.00 0.81 -7.75
C THR A 22 -11.82 2.20 -7.15
N PHE A 23 -12.80 2.64 -6.34
CA PHE A 23 -12.73 3.94 -5.66
C PHE A 23 -11.52 4.02 -4.73
N ALA A 24 -11.27 2.98 -3.92
CA ALA A 24 -10.12 2.92 -3.02
C ALA A 24 -8.79 2.97 -3.80
N SER A 25 -8.70 2.23 -4.90
CA SER A 25 -7.53 2.23 -5.78
C SER A 25 -7.24 3.62 -6.36
N VAL A 26 -8.26 4.27 -6.96
CA VAL A 26 -8.13 5.62 -7.53
C VAL A 26 -7.79 6.65 -6.46
N ARG A 27 -8.40 6.57 -5.27
CA ARG A 27 -8.10 7.47 -4.15
C ARG A 27 -6.64 7.33 -3.70
N SER A 28 -6.13 6.11 -3.62
CA SER A 28 -4.73 5.83 -3.29
C SER A 28 -3.78 6.41 -4.33
N ALA A 29 -4.04 6.14 -5.62
CA ALA A 29 -3.23 6.67 -6.73
C ALA A 29 -3.20 8.21 -6.74
N ASN A 30 -4.36 8.86 -6.55
CA ASN A 30 -4.45 10.32 -6.47
C ASN A 30 -3.72 10.91 -5.26
N ARG A 31 -3.60 10.15 -4.16
CA ARG A 31 -2.79 10.58 -3.01
C ARG A 31 -1.29 10.50 -3.34
N ALA A 32 -0.85 9.43 -3.98
CA ALA A 32 0.54 9.26 -4.42
C ALA A 32 0.95 10.32 -5.46
N ALA A 33 0.10 10.59 -6.45
CA ALA A 33 0.33 11.61 -7.46
C ALA A 33 0.50 13.01 -6.83
N ARG A 34 -0.35 13.38 -5.86
CA ARG A 34 -0.23 14.65 -5.13
C ARG A 34 1.07 14.76 -4.34
N ALA A 35 1.54 13.68 -3.73
CA ALA A 35 2.83 13.69 -3.03
C ALA A 35 4.01 13.88 -4.00
N ALA A 36 3.95 13.24 -5.16
CA ALA A 36 4.95 13.40 -6.22
C ALA A 36 4.94 14.82 -6.81
N GLU A 37 3.76 15.38 -7.07
CA GLU A 37 3.59 16.76 -7.54
C GLU A 37 4.13 17.77 -6.52
N GLY A 38 3.80 17.60 -5.24
CA GLY A 38 4.34 18.43 -4.16
C GLY A 38 5.87 18.38 -4.09
N SER A 39 6.45 17.20 -4.32
CA SER A 39 7.91 17.03 -4.34
C SER A 39 8.56 17.73 -5.55
N LEU A 40 7.94 17.63 -6.73
CA LEU A 40 8.38 18.30 -7.96
C LEU A 40 8.34 19.83 -7.80
N LEU A 41 7.21 20.38 -7.30
CA LEU A 41 7.06 21.82 -7.08
C LEU A 41 8.05 22.36 -6.04
N ALA A 42 8.36 21.56 -5.01
CA ALA A 42 9.37 21.90 -4.01
C ALA A 42 10.82 21.79 -4.54
N GLY A 43 11.03 21.39 -5.79
CA GLY A 43 12.36 21.15 -6.36
C GLY A 43 13.12 20.01 -5.67
N LEU A 44 12.43 19.21 -4.85
CA LEU A 44 13.00 18.01 -4.25
C LEU A 44 13.30 17.06 -5.40
N ARG A 45 14.55 16.63 -5.54
CA ARG A 45 14.90 15.47 -6.35
C ARG A 45 14.84 14.28 -5.40
N PRO A 46 13.71 13.55 -5.30
CA PRO A 46 13.58 12.48 -4.33
C PRO A 46 14.44 11.33 -4.86
N LEU A 47 15.70 11.32 -4.47
CA LEU A 47 16.63 10.23 -4.77
C LEU A 47 16.40 9.19 -3.70
N LEU A 48 15.35 8.38 -3.89
CA LEU A 48 15.18 7.16 -3.13
C LEU A 48 16.32 6.23 -3.52
N VAL A 49 17.40 6.29 -2.76
CA VAL A 49 18.52 5.38 -2.90
C VAL A 49 18.40 4.30 -1.83
N PRO A 50 18.87 3.07 -2.10
CA PRO A 50 18.97 2.05 -1.07
C PRO A 50 19.72 2.61 0.13
N SER A 51 19.22 2.33 1.33
CA SER A 51 19.97 2.60 2.55
C SER A 51 21.27 1.79 2.54
N ARG A 52 22.24 2.21 3.35
CA ARG A 52 23.49 1.48 3.52
C ARG A 52 23.31 0.35 4.52
N ILE A 53 24.19 -0.66 4.47
CA ILE A 53 24.16 -1.82 5.38
C ILE A 53 24.31 -1.39 6.86
N ASP A 54 24.99 -0.27 7.11
CA ASP A 54 25.22 0.32 8.44
C ASP A 54 24.11 1.29 8.89
N ASP A 55 23.11 1.57 8.05
CA ASP A 55 22.00 2.43 8.44
C ASP A 55 21.13 1.73 9.50
N SER A 56 20.61 2.50 10.46
CA SER A 56 19.79 1.99 11.56
C SER A 56 18.52 1.29 11.06
N GLN A 57 18.11 0.24 11.76
CA GLN A 57 16.85 -0.48 11.50
C GLN A 57 15.65 0.48 11.43
N GLN A 58 14.85 0.35 10.38
CA GLN A 58 13.62 1.11 10.20
C GLN A 58 12.41 0.29 10.63
N LYS A 59 11.53 0.89 11.43
CA LYS A 59 10.26 0.29 11.86
C LYS A 59 9.14 0.80 10.97
N VAL A 60 8.56 -0.08 10.15
CA VAL A 60 7.55 0.26 9.14
C VAL A 60 6.17 -0.16 9.63
N PRO A 61 5.26 0.78 9.94
CA PRO A 61 3.89 0.46 10.33
C PRO A 61 3.04 0.10 9.12
N SER A 62 2.19 -0.92 9.28
CA SER A 62 1.09 -1.26 8.38
C SER A 62 -0.25 -0.81 8.96
N ILE A 63 -1.27 -0.67 8.10
CA ILE A 63 -2.58 -0.11 8.47
C ILE A 63 -3.32 -0.96 9.53
N ASP A 64 -3.04 -2.25 9.55
CA ASP A 64 -3.56 -3.27 10.46
C ASP A 64 -2.74 -3.41 11.76
N GLN A 65 -1.86 -2.43 12.04
CA GLN A 65 -0.96 -2.44 13.18
C GLN A 65 0.11 -3.55 13.13
N HIS A 66 0.32 -4.19 11.98
CA HIS A 66 1.48 -5.06 11.77
C HIS A 66 2.74 -4.21 11.58
N TRP A 67 3.80 -4.54 12.29
CA TRP A 67 5.05 -3.78 12.25
C TRP A 67 6.16 -4.62 11.65
N VAL A 68 6.69 -4.16 10.53
CA VAL A 68 7.80 -4.80 9.85
C VAL A 68 9.08 -4.06 10.19
N ARG A 69 10.15 -4.79 10.48
CA ARG A 69 11.48 -4.24 10.74
C ARG A 69 12.39 -4.54 9.57
N VAL A 70 13.00 -3.51 9.01
CA VAL A 70 13.94 -3.65 7.89
C VAL A 70 15.30 -3.09 8.28
N GLU A 71 16.33 -3.91 8.19
CA GLU A 71 17.72 -3.50 8.41
C GLU A 71 18.20 -2.58 7.28
N GLY A 72 19.23 -1.77 7.54
CA GLY A 72 19.89 -0.97 6.52
C GLY A 72 20.40 -1.82 5.35
N GLY A 73 20.27 -1.35 4.11
CA GLY A 73 20.69 -2.06 2.91
C GLY A 73 19.86 -3.30 2.54
N HIS A 74 18.80 -3.58 3.29
CA HIS A 74 17.99 -4.79 3.11
C HIS A 74 16.54 -4.47 2.70
N ALA A 75 15.89 -5.51 2.22
CA ALA A 75 14.45 -5.58 2.06
C ALA A 75 13.94 -6.76 2.89
N VAL A 76 12.70 -6.68 3.33
CA VAL A 76 12.04 -7.73 4.11
C VAL A 76 10.70 -8.05 3.48
N THR A 77 10.37 -9.33 3.47
CA THR A 77 9.07 -9.83 3.04
C THR A 77 8.57 -10.81 4.10
N GLU A 78 7.45 -10.49 4.70
CA GLU A 78 6.76 -11.35 5.66
C GLU A 78 5.46 -11.84 5.04
N VAL A 79 5.28 -13.15 5.04
CA VAL A 79 4.08 -13.80 4.50
C VAL A 79 3.29 -14.34 5.68
N THR A 80 2.08 -13.83 5.87
CA THR A 80 1.13 -14.35 6.87
C THR A 80 -0.07 -14.98 6.14
N PRO A 81 -0.92 -15.73 6.85
CA PRO A 81 -2.17 -16.24 6.27
C PRO A 81 -3.10 -15.13 5.74
N GLU A 82 -3.01 -13.93 6.30
CA GLU A 82 -3.91 -12.81 6.01
C GLU A 82 -3.35 -11.86 4.93
N ALA A 83 -2.03 -11.64 4.91
CA ALA A 83 -1.40 -10.66 4.04
C ALA A 83 0.08 -10.95 3.73
N ILE A 84 0.58 -10.29 2.69
CA ILE A 84 2.01 -10.23 2.38
C ILE A 84 2.48 -8.81 2.67
N TYR A 85 3.44 -8.68 3.60
CA TYR A 85 4.05 -7.40 3.95
C TYR A 85 5.43 -7.31 3.30
N MET A 86 5.68 -6.23 2.58
CA MET A 86 6.96 -5.99 1.90
C MET A 86 7.46 -4.58 2.23
N ALA A 87 8.72 -4.47 2.65
CA ALA A 87 9.36 -3.21 2.95
C ALA A 87 10.80 -3.17 2.42
N PHE A 88 11.20 -2.00 1.91
CA PHE A 88 12.55 -1.72 1.43
C PHE A 88 13.15 -0.63 2.29
N SER A 89 14.39 -0.83 2.74
CA SER A 89 15.14 0.19 3.46
C SER A 89 15.69 1.21 2.46
N LEU A 90 15.21 2.45 2.55
CA LEU A 90 15.57 3.55 1.66
C LEU A 90 16.12 4.72 2.47
N ARG A 91 16.91 5.57 1.82
CA ARG A 91 17.37 6.86 2.36
C ARG A 91 17.17 7.97 1.34
N ASN A 92 17.15 9.20 1.83
CA ASN A 92 17.14 10.44 1.04
C ASN A 92 18.40 11.25 1.35
#